data_AF-A0A8T0DQX9-F1
#
_entry.id   AF-A0A8T0DQX9-F1
#
_cell.length_a   1.000
_cell.length_b   1.000
_cell.length_c   1.000
_cell.angle_alpha   90.00
_cell.angle_beta   90.00
_cell.angle_gamma   90.00
#
_symmetry.space_group_name_H-M   'P 1'
#
loop_
_entity.id
_entity.type
_entity.pdbx_description
1 polymer ?
#
loop_
_entity_poly.entity_id
_entity_poly.type
_entity_poly.pdbx_seq_one_letter_code
_entity_poly.pdbx_strand_id
1 'polypeptide(L)'
;MNGKPLVDLLVPIAPSDPTQSGACSISHKWFMLEYLLVERNLIDLRVTPISPDLPPPGYRKLNVGRRLPVLLVTEHIGLKRSHSHLLERTPMVIAETEDDRDGLLAKWYIPGFVPQTQYASLICDLVSGLNYLLRYGLTSRLLKGLNELENTLERVNKRFLDSEQPGYSDCTLAPKLQHVRVAAAYYRGFYIPDTMTHVWTYLANLYNLEAFRVSCPSDKDILLHYLERIYDKDLSQLVKHKRQIFRLPNRFRLFTYPKHIVCSPPKTQSSPIIPELVQLKVNEKKEIRSMTNQLVKNQSLRKFQTLLHLNESNLTVDEGDSVTTAPTNNAVRSHANLNVPIEALPAYRRRNLLYRQIPPSRYFNVT
;
A
#
# COMPACT_ATOMS: atom_id res chain seq x y z
N MET A 1 31.27 -16.06 8.57
CA MET A 1 30.37 -14.98 9.05
C MET A 1 29.73 -14.37 7.82
N ASN A 2 28.59 -14.91 7.39
CA ASN A 2 27.82 -14.36 6.27
C ASN A 2 26.82 -13.40 6.89
N GLY A 3 26.92 -12.09 6.67
CA GLY A 3 25.90 -11.20 7.19
C GLY A 3 24.77 -10.98 6.19
N LYS A 4 23.90 -10.02 6.51
CA LYS A 4 22.61 -9.83 5.86
C LYS A 4 22.74 -9.29 4.43
N PRO A 5 21.87 -9.71 3.51
CA PRO A 5 21.77 -9.04 2.22
C PRO A 5 21.26 -7.61 2.40
N LEU A 6 21.74 -6.71 1.54
CA LEU A 6 21.19 -5.36 1.41
C LEU A 6 20.05 -5.40 0.39
N VAL A 7 18.87 -4.96 0.82
CA VAL A 7 17.70 -4.76 -0.02
C VAL A 7 17.50 -3.27 -0.25
N ASP A 8 17.54 -2.86 -1.52
CA ASP A 8 17.20 -1.51 -1.95
C ASP A 8 15.76 -1.47 -2.43
N LEU A 9 14.92 -0.75 -1.69
CA LEU A 9 13.55 -0.48 -2.07
C LEU A 9 13.46 0.88 -2.77
N LEU A 10 13.28 0.85 -4.08
CA LEU A 10 13.11 2.03 -4.91
C LEU A 10 11.62 2.39 -4.96
N VAL A 11 11.27 3.62 -4.59
CA VAL A 11 9.87 4.09 -4.43
C VAL A 11 9.66 5.41 -5.16
N PRO A 12 8.43 5.77 -5.57
CA PRO A 12 8.19 7.07 -6.18
C PRO A 12 8.49 8.19 -5.17
N ILE A 13 9.02 9.32 -5.65
CA ILE A 13 9.20 10.53 -4.83
C ILE A 13 7.87 11.10 -4.35
N ALA A 14 7.90 11.73 -3.18
CA ALA A 14 6.80 12.54 -2.68
C ALA A 14 6.73 13.87 -3.44
N PRO A 15 5.53 14.30 -3.91
CA PRO A 15 5.40 15.58 -4.59
C PRO A 15 5.75 16.79 -3.72
N SER A 16 5.63 16.67 -2.39
CA SER A 16 5.95 17.77 -1.48
C SER A 16 7.42 17.84 -1.04
N ASP A 17 8.15 16.72 -1.11
CA ASP A 17 9.56 16.61 -0.71
C ASP A 17 10.22 15.45 -1.49
N PRO A 18 11.05 15.74 -2.51
CA PRO A 18 11.71 14.71 -3.32
C PRO A 18 12.63 13.77 -2.54
N THR A 19 12.99 14.09 -1.29
CA THR A 19 13.79 13.21 -0.42
C THR A 19 12.96 12.14 0.28
N GLN A 20 11.63 12.19 0.17
CA GLN A 20 10.70 11.29 0.82
C GLN A 20 9.97 10.40 -0.18
N SER A 21 9.42 9.29 0.31
CA SER A 21 8.56 8.40 -0.46
C SER A 21 7.16 8.98 -0.65
N GLY A 22 6.65 8.94 -1.87
CA GLY A 22 5.29 9.37 -2.20
C GLY A 22 4.21 8.40 -1.71
N ALA A 23 2.96 8.81 -1.85
CA ALA A 23 1.82 8.09 -1.29
C ALA A 23 1.31 6.91 -2.15
N CYS A 24 2.17 6.25 -2.93
CA CYS A 24 1.74 5.03 -3.63
C CYS A 24 1.45 3.92 -2.61
N SER A 25 0.22 3.40 -2.58
CA SER A 25 -0.19 2.36 -1.62
C SER A 25 0.55 1.03 -1.82
N ILE A 26 0.98 0.72 -3.04
CA ILE A 26 1.81 -0.45 -3.35
C ILE A 26 3.23 -0.26 -2.78
N SER A 27 3.82 0.93 -2.94
CA SER A 27 5.13 1.23 -2.37
C SER A 27 5.10 1.21 -0.84
N HIS A 28 4.03 1.71 -0.24
CA HIS A 28 3.81 1.63 1.20
C HIS A 28 3.70 0.16 1.67
N LYS A 29 2.92 -0.69 0.98
CA LYS A 29 2.83 -2.15 1.27
C LYS A 29 4.22 -2.80 1.33
N TRP A 30 5.01 -2.61 0.28
CA TRP A 30 6.33 -3.23 0.19
C TRP A 30 7.33 -2.66 1.19
N PHE A 31 7.26 -1.37 1.49
CA PHE A 31 8.09 -0.80 2.56
C PHE A 31 7.75 -1.42 3.91
N MET A 32 6.46 -1.59 4.25
CA MET A 32 6.09 -2.27 5.49
C MET A 32 6.65 -3.70 5.55
N LEU A 33 6.48 -4.49 4.48
CA LEU A 33 6.97 -5.86 4.41
C LEU A 33 8.49 -5.96 4.61
N GLU A 34 9.26 -5.16 3.87
CA GLU A 34 10.72 -5.15 4.01
C GLU A 34 11.15 -4.66 5.41
N TYR A 35 10.47 -3.66 5.98
CA TYR A 35 10.78 -3.19 7.33
C TYR A 35 10.54 -4.27 8.38
N LEU A 36 9.48 -5.07 8.22
CA LEU A 36 9.23 -6.20 9.12
C LEU A 36 10.31 -7.31 8.98
N LEU A 37 10.98 -7.43 7.83
CA LEU A 37 12.17 -8.29 7.66
C LEU A 37 13.40 -7.72 8.37
N VAL A 38 13.56 -6.39 8.37
CA VAL A 38 14.60 -5.69 9.14
C VAL A 38 14.42 -5.94 10.64
N GLU A 39 13.19 -5.81 11.16
CA GLU A 39 12.88 -6.08 12.57
C GLU A 39 13.19 -7.54 12.97
N ARG A 40 13.11 -8.48 12.02
CA ARG A 40 13.50 -9.89 12.20
C ARG A 40 15.00 -10.14 11.99
N ASN A 41 15.79 -9.08 11.79
CA ASN A 41 17.23 -9.15 11.59
C ASN A 41 17.63 -9.98 10.35
N LEU A 42 16.78 -10.01 9.30
CA LEU A 42 17.00 -10.83 8.10
C LEU A 42 17.66 -10.07 6.96
N ILE A 43 17.38 -8.76 6.84
CA ILE A 43 17.92 -7.88 5.80
C ILE A 43 18.44 -6.59 6.40
N ASP A 44 19.30 -5.91 5.64
CA ASP A 44 19.48 -4.47 5.77
C ASP A 44 18.65 -3.80 4.68
N LEU A 45 17.89 -2.76 5.03
CA LEU A 45 17.00 -2.07 4.10
C LEU A 45 17.49 -0.65 3.85
N ARG A 46 17.55 -0.26 2.58
CA ARG A 46 17.66 1.14 2.16
C ARG A 46 16.50 1.49 1.26
N VAL A 47 15.83 2.59 1.57
CA VAL A 47 14.72 3.11 0.75
C VAL A 47 15.21 4.31 -0.04
N THR A 48 15.05 4.26 -1.36
CA THR A 48 15.53 5.30 -2.27
C THR A 48 14.37 5.86 -3.08
N PRO A 49 13.97 7.13 -2.84
CA PRO A 49 12.98 7.81 -3.67
C PRO A 49 13.51 8.06 -5.10
N ILE A 50 12.68 7.76 -6.09
CA ILE A 50 12.97 7.87 -7.53
C ILE A 50 11.88 8.70 -8.20
N SER A 51 12.29 9.67 -9.01
CA SER A 51 11.36 10.36 -9.91
C SER A 51 11.01 9.44 -11.08
N PRO A 52 9.73 9.04 -11.26
CA PRO A 52 9.33 8.20 -12.40
C PRO A 52 9.41 8.96 -13.73
N ASP A 53 9.26 10.28 -13.70
CA ASP A 53 9.31 11.13 -14.89
C ASP A 53 10.74 11.53 -15.27
N LEU A 54 11.61 11.68 -14.29
CA LEU A 54 13.02 11.98 -14.47
C LEU A 54 13.91 10.99 -13.70
N PRO A 55 13.91 9.69 -14.07
CA PRO A 55 14.65 8.69 -13.32
C PRO A 55 16.17 8.93 -13.42
N PRO A 56 16.94 8.68 -12.36
CA PRO A 56 18.39 8.86 -12.38
C PRO A 56 19.08 7.84 -13.31
N PRO A 57 20.30 8.11 -13.81
CA PRO A 57 21.00 7.23 -14.74
C PRO A 57 21.17 5.79 -14.23
N GLY A 58 21.47 5.60 -12.94
CA GLY A 58 21.60 4.27 -12.33
C GLY A 58 20.30 3.45 -12.40
N TYR A 59 19.15 4.10 -12.23
CA TYR A 59 17.86 3.45 -12.37
C TYR A 59 17.55 3.08 -13.82
N ARG A 60 17.87 3.95 -14.80
CA ARG A 60 17.65 3.67 -16.23
C ARG A 60 18.42 2.43 -16.69
N LYS A 61 19.62 2.20 -16.15
CA LYS A 61 20.45 1.03 -16.46
C LYS A 61 19.82 -0.31 -16.03
N LEU A 62 18.84 -0.28 -15.11
CA LEU A 62 18.12 -1.48 -14.69
C LEU A 62 17.16 -1.99 -15.77
N ASN A 63 16.82 -1.17 -16.77
CA ASN A 63 15.89 -1.51 -17.85
C ASN A 63 14.47 -1.92 -17.39
N VAL A 64 14.03 -1.41 -16.24
CA VAL A 64 12.71 -1.71 -15.62
C VAL A 64 11.60 -0.71 -16.02
N GLY A 65 11.86 0.15 -17.01
CA GLY A 65 10.94 1.21 -17.43
C GLY A 65 10.63 2.21 -16.32
N ARG A 66 9.38 2.70 -16.22
CA ARG A 66 8.92 3.62 -15.15
C ARG A 66 8.29 2.90 -13.94
N ARG A 67 8.47 1.58 -13.82
CA ARG A 67 7.80 0.75 -12.81
C ARG A 67 8.34 1.06 -11.42
N LEU A 68 7.47 1.38 -10.47
CA LEU A 68 7.81 1.50 -9.06
C LEU A 68 6.66 0.91 -8.21
N PRO A 69 6.94 0.31 -7.04
CA PRO A 69 8.26 0.12 -6.46
C PRO A 69 9.09 -0.97 -7.15
N VAL A 70 10.41 -0.94 -6.96
CA VAL A 70 11.35 -2.00 -7.40
C VAL A 70 12.22 -2.40 -6.21
N LEU A 71 12.41 -3.71 -6.01
CA LEU A 71 13.36 -4.23 -5.03
C LEU A 71 14.63 -4.70 -5.73
N LEU A 72 15.79 -4.28 -5.22
CA LEU A 72 17.08 -4.80 -5.64
C LEU A 72 17.73 -5.53 -4.48
N VAL A 73 18.28 -6.72 -4.72
CA VAL A 73 19.04 -7.47 -3.70
C VAL A 73 20.50 -7.53 -4.09
N THR A 74 21.37 -7.17 -3.15
CA THR A 74 22.84 -7.21 -3.31
C THR A 74 23.48 -8.05 -2.21
N GLU A 75 24.63 -8.68 -2.51
CA GLU A 75 25.36 -9.50 -1.54
C GLU A 75 25.81 -8.70 -0.31
N HIS A 76 26.01 -9.45 0.78
CA HIS A 76 26.42 -8.95 2.08
C HIS A 76 27.61 -7.97 2.05
N ILE A 77 27.48 -6.88 2.81
CA ILE A 77 28.55 -5.94 3.11
C ILE A 77 29.51 -6.58 4.12
N GLY A 78 30.44 -7.41 3.66
CA GLY A 78 31.66 -7.66 4.43
C GLY A 78 32.38 -6.32 4.67
N LEU A 79 32.96 -6.13 5.86
CA LEU A 79 33.67 -4.93 6.36
C LEU A 79 34.84 -4.40 5.50
N LYS A 80 34.91 -4.69 4.20
CA LYS A 80 35.91 -4.17 3.29
C LYS A 80 35.24 -3.52 2.07
N ARG A 81 35.34 -2.19 2.04
CA ARG A 81 35.55 -1.29 0.89
C ARG A 81 34.47 -0.24 0.68
N SER A 82 34.91 1.00 0.92
CA SER A 82 34.63 2.26 0.23
C SER A 82 33.17 2.70 0.11
N HIS A 83 32.91 3.93 0.52
CA HIS A 83 31.66 4.69 0.35
C HIS A 83 31.35 5.02 -1.14
N SER A 84 31.75 4.18 -2.08
CA SER A 84 31.44 4.34 -3.51
C SER A 84 29.97 3.97 -3.77
N HIS A 85 29.27 4.88 -4.42
CA HIS A 85 27.82 4.87 -4.70
C HIS A 85 27.29 3.50 -5.17
N LEU A 86 26.48 2.86 -4.33
CA LEU A 86 25.89 1.52 -4.55
C LEU A 86 24.99 1.40 -5.80
N LEU A 87 24.66 2.50 -6.47
CA LEU A 87 24.01 2.50 -7.80
C LEU A 87 24.93 2.00 -8.93
N GLU A 88 26.20 1.72 -8.65
CA GLU A 88 27.17 1.15 -9.58
C GLU A 88 27.33 -0.37 -9.47
N ARG A 89 26.76 -1.02 -8.44
CA ARG A 89 26.84 -2.48 -8.29
C ARG A 89 25.69 -3.15 -9.04
N THR A 90 26.00 -4.18 -9.80
CA THR A 90 25.00 -5.01 -10.47
C THR A 90 24.21 -5.80 -9.41
N PRO A 91 22.89 -5.61 -9.29
CA PRO A 91 22.08 -6.35 -8.34
C PRO A 91 21.99 -7.82 -8.74
N MET A 92 21.92 -8.71 -7.75
CA MET A 92 21.73 -10.15 -7.99
C MET A 92 20.29 -10.48 -8.39
N VAL A 93 19.35 -9.73 -7.80
CA VAL A 93 17.91 -9.87 -8.03
C VAL A 93 17.34 -8.48 -8.28
N ILE A 94 16.50 -8.38 -9.31
CA ILE A 94 15.68 -7.21 -9.60
C ILE A 94 14.24 -7.71 -9.58
N ALA A 95 13.45 -7.25 -8.61
CA ALA A 95 12.03 -7.58 -8.50
C ALA A 95 11.18 -6.35 -8.85
N GLU A 96 10.76 -6.28 -10.11
CA GLU A 96 10.05 -5.14 -10.69
C GLU A 96 8.53 -5.33 -10.75
N THR A 97 8.05 -6.57 -10.86
CA THR A 97 6.62 -6.90 -10.83
C THR A 97 6.17 -7.30 -9.42
N GLU A 98 4.85 -7.36 -9.19
CA GLU A 98 4.32 -7.83 -7.91
C GLU A 98 4.68 -9.31 -7.68
N ASP A 99 4.58 -10.14 -8.72
CA ASP A 99 4.95 -11.56 -8.69
C ASP A 99 6.43 -11.77 -8.36
N ASP A 100 7.34 -10.94 -8.89
CA ASP A 100 8.77 -11.04 -8.56
C ASP A 100 9.02 -10.76 -7.07
N ARG A 101 8.33 -9.75 -6.52
CA ARG A 101 8.48 -9.36 -5.12
C ARG A 101 7.85 -10.39 -4.20
N ASP A 102 6.70 -10.93 -4.58
CA ASP A 102 6.03 -12.04 -3.89
C ASP A 102 6.94 -13.29 -3.86
N GLY A 103 7.55 -13.63 -5.00
CA GLY A 103 8.52 -14.72 -5.12
C GLY A 103 9.79 -14.49 -4.30
N LEU A 104 10.26 -13.24 -4.20
CA LEU A 104 11.37 -12.88 -3.31
C LEU A 104 10.97 -13.01 -1.83
N LEU A 105 9.78 -12.53 -1.45
CA LEU A 105 9.27 -12.57 -0.09
C LEU A 105 9.10 -14.02 0.41
N ALA A 106 8.64 -14.92 -0.47
CA ALA A 106 8.46 -16.34 -0.16
C ALA A 106 9.76 -17.05 0.24
N LYS A 107 10.93 -16.57 -0.21
CA LYS A 107 12.24 -17.17 0.12
C LYS A 107 12.62 -17.04 1.60
N TRP A 108 11.95 -16.17 2.35
CA TRP A 108 12.21 -16.00 3.77
C TRP A 108 11.47 -17.03 4.65
N TYR A 109 10.50 -17.77 4.10
CA TYR A 109 9.72 -18.80 4.80
C TYR A 109 9.08 -18.30 6.11
N ILE A 110 8.62 -17.05 6.14
CA ILE A 110 7.98 -16.45 7.32
C ILE A 110 6.48 -16.72 7.29
N PRO A 111 5.90 -17.29 8.36
CA PRO A 111 4.45 -17.44 8.49
C PRO A 111 3.73 -16.08 8.36
N GLY A 112 2.67 -16.04 7.55
CA GLY A 112 1.89 -14.82 7.30
C GLY A 112 2.50 -13.86 6.26
N PHE A 113 3.69 -14.14 5.72
CA PHE A 113 4.31 -13.37 4.63
C PHE A 113 4.03 -13.99 3.25
N VAL A 114 3.26 -15.06 3.22
CA VAL A 114 2.78 -15.66 1.99
C VAL A 114 1.70 -14.74 1.38
N PRO A 115 1.79 -14.39 0.08
CA PRO A 115 0.73 -13.69 -0.62
C PRO A 115 -0.59 -14.42 -0.47
N GLN A 116 -1.60 -13.71 0.03
CA GLN A 116 -2.91 -14.26 0.31
C GLN A 116 -4.00 -13.43 -0.37
N THR A 117 -4.97 -14.12 -0.95
CA THR A 117 -6.07 -13.50 -1.71
C THR A 117 -7.37 -13.42 -0.91
N GLN A 118 -7.42 -14.00 0.30
CA GLN A 118 -8.65 -14.10 1.10
C GLN A 118 -9.34 -12.74 1.36
N TYR A 119 -8.58 -11.66 1.55
CA TYR A 119 -9.12 -10.32 1.78
C TYR A 119 -9.06 -9.43 0.53
N ALA A 120 -8.64 -9.96 -0.62
CA ALA A 120 -8.43 -9.16 -1.82
C ALA A 120 -9.71 -8.45 -2.28
N SER A 121 -10.85 -9.16 -2.27
CA SER A 121 -12.15 -8.58 -2.64
C SER A 121 -12.54 -7.41 -1.72
N LEU A 122 -12.47 -7.61 -0.40
CA LEU A 122 -12.73 -6.58 0.60
C LEU A 122 -11.83 -5.35 0.40
N ILE A 123 -10.54 -5.57 0.21
CA ILE A 123 -9.56 -4.51 0.00
C ILE A 123 -9.87 -3.74 -1.29
N CYS A 124 -10.25 -4.45 -2.37
CA CYS A 124 -10.67 -3.85 -3.63
C CYS A 124 -11.95 -3.02 -3.46
N ASP A 125 -12.92 -3.49 -2.68
CA ASP A 125 -14.17 -2.78 -2.38
C ASP A 125 -13.91 -1.49 -1.60
N LEU A 126 -12.99 -1.50 -0.63
CA LEU A 126 -12.60 -0.28 0.11
C LEU A 126 -11.95 0.76 -0.81
N VAL A 127 -11.03 0.34 -1.69
CA VAL A 127 -10.39 1.25 -2.66
C VAL A 127 -11.39 1.79 -3.65
N SER A 128 -12.25 0.93 -4.19
CA SER A 128 -13.30 1.30 -5.13
C SER A 128 -14.31 2.25 -4.48
N GLY A 129 -14.70 1.96 -3.23
CA GLY A 129 -15.58 2.80 -2.42
C GLY A 129 -14.98 4.18 -2.17
N LEU A 130 -13.69 4.26 -1.80
CA LEU A 130 -12.99 5.54 -1.65
C LEU A 130 -12.97 6.31 -2.98
N ASN A 131 -12.60 5.66 -4.08
CA ASN A 131 -12.57 6.30 -5.39
C ASN A 131 -13.94 6.83 -5.80
N TYR A 132 -15.01 6.09 -5.51
CA TYR A 132 -16.38 6.46 -5.81
C TYR A 132 -16.84 7.64 -4.95
N LEU A 133 -16.53 7.64 -3.65
CA LEU A 133 -16.77 8.76 -2.75
C LEU A 133 -16.03 10.02 -3.23
N LEU A 134 -14.74 9.90 -3.55
CA LEU A 134 -13.93 11.04 -3.99
C LEU A 134 -14.42 11.60 -5.32
N ARG A 135 -14.86 10.77 -6.27
CA ARG A 135 -15.35 11.25 -7.57
C ARG A 135 -16.79 11.77 -7.53
N TYR A 136 -17.70 11.05 -6.86
CA TYR A 136 -19.15 11.28 -6.97
C TYR A 136 -19.81 11.74 -5.67
N GLY A 137 -19.08 11.78 -4.54
CA GLY A 137 -19.64 12.15 -3.24
C GLY A 137 -20.51 11.07 -2.58
N LEU A 138 -20.57 9.87 -3.16
CA LEU A 138 -21.43 8.79 -2.69
C LEU A 138 -20.71 7.87 -1.69
N THR A 139 -21.23 7.78 -0.47
CA THR A 139 -20.61 7.07 0.67
C THR A 139 -20.97 5.59 0.77
N SER A 140 -22.08 5.16 0.15
CA SER A 140 -22.68 3.83 0.35
C SER A 140 -21.70 2.68 0.09
N ARG A 141 -20.91 2.75 -0.99
CA ARG A 141 -19.93 1.70 -1.35
C ARG A 141 -18.80 1.60 -0.32
N LEU A 142 -18.28 2.75 0.13
CA LEU A 142 -17.23 2.78 1.14
C LEU A 142 -17.74 2.27 2.49
N LEU A 143 -18.94 2.68 2.90
CA LEU A 143 -19.57 2.21 4.13
C LEU A 143 -19.83 0.70 4.09
N LYS A 144 -20.29 0.15 2.95
CA LYS A 144 -20.42 -1.30 2.78
C LYS A 144 -19.10 -2.02 3.01
N GLY A 145 -18.01 -1.56 2.37
CA GLY A 145 -16.68 -2.14 2.57
C GLY A 145 -16.16 -2.01 4.00
N LEU A 146 -16.42 -0.89 4.67
CA LEU A 146 -16.04 -0.69 6.08
C LEU A 146 -16.84 -1.57 7.03
N ASN A 147 -18.15 -1.77 6.79
CA ASN A 147 -18.97 -2.70 7.56
C ASN A 147 -18.49 -4.14 7.40
N GLU A 148 -18.14 -4.55 6.19
CA GLU A 148 -17.57 -5.89 5.96
C GLU A 148 -16.22 -6.06 6.67
N LEU A 149 -15.40 -5.00 6.70
CA LEU A 149 -14.12 -5.03 7.42
C LEU A 149 -14.36 -5.11 8.94
N GLU A 150 -15.31 -4.34 9.48
CA GLU A 150 -15.70 -4.41 10.90
C GLU A 150 -16.12 -5.84 11.28
N ASN A 151 -17.05 -6.44 10.53
CA ASN A 151 -17.51 -7.81 10.76
C ASN A 151 -16.37 -8.84 10.63
N THR A 152 -15.46 -8.63 9.68
CA THR A 152 -14.31 -9.51 9.48
C THR A 152 -13.36 -9.44 10.66
N LEU A 153 -13.04 -8.24 11.14
CA LEU A 153 -12.14 -8.04 12.28
C LEU A 153 -12.74 -8.58 13.59
N GLU A 154 -14.05 -8.40 13.79
CA GLU A 154 -14.80 -9.00 14.90
C GLU A 154 -14.69 -10.53 14.88
N ARG A 155 -14.93 -11.16 13.72
CA ARG A 155 -14.87 -12.62 13.57
C ARG A 155 -13.45 -13.17 13.72
N VAL A 156 -12.46 -12.46 13.18
CA VAL A 156 -11.05 -12.87 13.30
C VAL A 156 -10.60 -12.83 14.77
N ASN A 157 -11.03 -11.79 15.51
CA ASN A 157 -10.73 -11.59 16.94
C ASN A 157 -9.24 -11.76 17.29
N LYS A 158 -8.37 -11.15 16.48
CA LYS A 158 -6.91 -11.10 16.67
C LYS A 158 -6.43 -9.67 16.55
N ARG A 159 -5.19 -9.42 16.95
CA ARG A 159 -4.57 -8.10 16.80
C ARG A 159 -4.51 -7.61 15.35
N PHE A 160 -4.26 -8.52 14.40
CA PHE A 160 -4.17 -8.27 12.97
C PHE A 160 -5.06 -9.25 12.18
N LEU A 161 -5.11 -9.12 10.85
CA LEU A 161 -6.03 -9.90 10.01
C LEU A 161 -5.81 -11.41 10.12
N ASP A 162 -4.55 -11.86 10.14
CA ASP A 162 -4.21 -13.28 10.08
C ASP A 162 -3.76 -13.85 11.44
N SER A 163 -3.09 -13.04 12.24
CA SER A 163 -2.39 -13.48 13.45
C SER A 163 -2.27 -12.35 14.48
N GLU A 164 -1.61 -12.64 15.60
CA GLU A 164 -1.20 -11.60 16.57
C GLU A 164 -0.05 -10.71 16.06
N GLN A 165 0.60 -11.12 14.97
CA GLN A 165 1.70 -10.42 14.32
C GLN A 165 1.25 -9.87 12.95
N PRO A 166 1.79 -8.71 12.51
CA PRO A 166 1.45 -8.16 11.21
C PRO A 166 2.03 -9.03 10.08
N GLY A 167 1.25 -9.22 9.02
CA GLY A 167 1.64 -10.00 7.85
C GLY A 167 1.32 -9.32 6.52
N TYR A 168 1.29 -10.12 5.46
CA TYR A 168 1.06 -9.69 4.08
C TYR A 168 -0.29 -8.99 3.89
N SER A 169 -1.35 -9.57 4.45
CA SER A 169 -2.70 -9.02 4.39
C SER A 169 -2.76 -7.63 5.01
N ASP A 170 -2.12 -7.45 6.17
CA ASP A 170 -2.09 -6.17 6.88
C ASP A 170 -1.31 -5.11 6.11
N CYS A 171 -0.13 -5.46 5.58
CA CYS A 171 0.66 -4.57 4.74
C CYS A 171 -0.08 -4.18 3.46
N THR A 172 -1.02 -5.01 3.00
CA THR A 172 -1.86 -4.72 1.83
C THR A 172 -3.03 -3.80 2.16
N LEU A 173 -3.70 -4.00 3.32
CA LEU A 173 -4.86 -3.23 3.77
C LEU A 173 -4.47 -1.87 4.37
N ALA A 174 -3.48 -1.85 5.26
CA ALA A 174 -3.14 -0.69 6.09
C ALA A 174 -2.91 0.62 5.29
N PRO A 175 -2.14 0.62 4.18
CA PRO A 175 -1.99 1.82 3.34
C PRO A 175 -3.32 2.36 2.82
N LYS A 176 -4.22 1.46 2.39
CA LYS A 176 -5.51 1.85 1.78
C LYS A 176 -6.47 2.39 2.84
N LEU A 177 -6.48 1.81 4.04
CA LEU A 177 -7.28 2.30 5.14
C LEU A 177 -6.81 3.68 5.62
N GLN A 178 -5.50 3.94 5.63
CA GLN A 178 -4.97 5.28 5.92
C GLN A 178 -5.38 6.31 4.86
N HIS A 179 -5.36 5.92 3.58
CA HIS A 179 -5.85 6.77 2.50
C HIS A 179 -7.33 7.10 2.66
N VAL A 180 -8.16 6.13 3.08
CA VAL A 180 -9.57 6.37 3.43
C VAL A 180 -9.67 7.44 4.50
N ARG A 181 -8.93 7.32 5.61
CA ARG A 181 -8.99 8.29 6.71
C ARG A 181 -8.63 9.71 6.29
N VAL A 182 -7.57 9.87 5.50
CA VAL A 182 -7.03 11.19 5.16
C VAL A 182 -7.81 11.83 4.01
N ALA A 183 -7.95 11.11 2.89
CA ALA A 183 -8.53 11.68 1.67
C ALA A 183 -10.05 11.85 1.78
N ALA A 184 -10.77 10.89 2.36
CA ALA A 184 -12.23 10.98 2.48
C ALA A 184 -12.65 12.12 3.41
N ALA A 185 -11.91 12.33 4.51
CA ALA A 185 -12.16 13.42 5.44
C ALA A 185 -11.91 14.79 4.78
N TYR A 186 -10.77 14.96 4.10
CA TYR A 186 -10.41 16.25 3.50
C TYR A 186 -11.32 16.65 2.34
N TYR A 187 -11.56 15.75 1.38
CA TYR A 187 -12.27 16.10 0.13
C TYR A 187 -13.79 15.98 0.23
N ARG A 188 -14.30 15.19 1.19
CA ARG A 188 -15.72 14.85 1.27
C ARG A 188 -16.30 14.90 2.68
N GLY A 189 -15.52 15.29 3.69
CA GLY A 189 -16.00 15.37 5.08
C GLY A 189 -16.44 14.03 5.67
N PHE A 190 -16.01 12.91 5.07
CA PHE A 190 -16.36 11.58 5.52
C PHE A 190 -15.37 11.08 6.57
N TYR A 191 -15.89 10.50 7.66
CA TYR A 191 -15.11 9.90 8.72
C TYR A 191 -15.58 8.46 8.95
N ILE A 192 -14.65 7.56 9.28
CA ILE A 192 -15.00 6.21 9.73
C ILE A 192 -15.85 6.38 11.01
N PRO A 193 -17.07 5.81 11.08
CA PRO A 193 -17.91 5.94 12.26
C PRO A 193 -17.19 5.51 13.54
N ASP A 194 -17.30 6.30 14.59
CA ASP A 194 -16.71 6.00 15.91
C ASP A 194 -17.26 4.69 16.52
N THR A 195 -18.41 4.21 16.04
CA THR A 195 -19.03 2.95 16.46
C THR A 195 -18.34 1.70 15.88
N MET A 196 -17.47 1.84 14.86
CA MET A 196 -16.73 0.72 14.26
C MET A 196 -15.51 0.36 15.13
N THR A 197 -15.77 -0.23 16.28
CA THR A 197 -14.77 -0.47 17.32
C THR A 197 -13.64 -1.39 16.88
N HIS A 198 -13.91 -2.39 16.05
CA HIS A 198 -12.90 -3.35 15.59
C HIS A 198 -11.97 -2.72 14.55
N VAL A 199 -12.52 -1.96 13.59
CA VAL A 199 -11.74 -1.15 12.63
C VAL A 199 -10.85 -0.15 13.36
N TRP A 200 -11.39 0.55 14.36
CA TRP A 200 -10.61 1.52 15.13
C TRP A 200 -9.54 0.86 16.00
N THR A 201 -9.82 -0.30 16.59
CA THR A 201 -8.83 -1.09 17.33
C THR A 201 -7.71 -1.56 16.41
N TYR A 202 -8.05 -2.04 15.20
CA TYR A 202 -7.08 -2.42 14.18
C TYR A 202 -6.20 -1.24 13.75
N LEU A 203 -6.79 -0.06 13.50
CA LEU A 203 -6.05 1.17 13.21
C LEU A 203 -5.14 1.58 14.37
N ALA A 204 -5.59 1.48 15.62
CA ALA A 204 -4.77 1.76 16.79
C ALA A 204 -3.57 0.79 16.87
N ASN A 205 -3.76 -0.50 16.56
CA ASN A 205 -2.67 -1.47 16.46
C ASN A 205 -1.66 -1.08 15.36
N LEU A 206 -2.13 -0.66 14.19
CA LEU A 206 -1.28 -0.20 13.09
C LEU A 206 -0.49 1.07 13.46
N TYR A 207 -1.09 2.01 14.19
CA TYR A 207 -0.38 3.23 14.61
C TYR A 207 0.67 3.00 15.68
N ASN A 208 0.62 1.85 16.37
CA ASN A 208 1.67 1.39 17.27
C ASN A 208 2.71 0.49 16.59
N LEU A 209 2.58 0.22 15.29
CA LEU A 209 3.53 -0.57 14.52
C LEU A 209 4.58 0.34 13.88
N GLU A 210 5.86 0.18 14.25
CA GLU A 210 6.96 0.99 13.71
C GLU A 210 7.06 0.87 12.19
N ALA A 211 6.91 -0.35 11.64
CA ALA A 211 6.88 -0.58 10.21
C ALA A 211 5.89 0.35 9.49
N PHE A 212 4.66 0.49 10.01
CA PHE A 212 3.64 1.40 9.45
C PHE A 212 4.01 2.87 9.66
N ARG A 213 4.45 3.27 10.86
CA ARG A 213 4.77 4.68 11.17
C ARG A 213 5.90 5.22 10.31
N VAL A 214 6.93 4.40 10.08
CA VAL A 214 8.11 4.75 9.28
C VAL A 214 7.77 4.78 7.79
N SER A 215 6.99 3.81 7.30
CA SER A 215 6.65 3.71 5.88
C SER A 215 5.52 4.64 5.43
N CYS A 216 4.69 5.13 6.36
CA CYS A 216 3.53 5.92 6.00
C CYS A 216 3.95 7.26 5.35
N PRO A 217 3.39 7.62 4.18
CA PRO A 217 3.57 8.94 3.61
C PRO A 217 2.96 10.01 4.53
N SER A 218 3.32 11.27 4.29
CA SER A 218 2.66 12.38 4.98
C SER A 218 1.21 12.51 4.55
N ASP A 219 0.34 13.06 5.40
CA ASP A 219 -1.03 13.35 5.01
C ASP A 219 -1.07 14.29 3.81
N LYS A 220 -0.13 15.25 3.76
CA LYS A 220 0.05 16.16 2.62
C LYS A 220 0.21 15.38 1.31
N ASP A 221 1.09 14.38 1.27
CA ASP A 221 1.35 13.62 0.05
C ASP A 221 0.21 12.66 -0.30
N ILE A 222 -0.52 12.13 0.69
CA ILE A 222 -1.76 11.38 0.45
C ILE A 222 -2.80 12.29 -0.23
N LEU A 223 -2.95 13.52 0.24
CA LEU A 223 -3.89 14.47 -0.36
C LEU A 223 -3.47 14.86 -1.78
N LEU A 224 -2.18 15.15 -2.01
CA LEU A 224 -1.64 15.46 -3.34
C LEU A 224 -1.82 14.30 -4.32
N HIS A 225 -1.70 13.05 -3.86
CA HIS A 225 -1.91 11.85 -4.69
C HIS A 225 -3.31 11.78 -5.30
N TYR A 226 -4.33 12.34 -4.65
CA TYR A 226 -5.70 12.35 -5.15
C TYR A 226 -6.12 13.65 -5.84
N LEU A 227 -5.38 14.74 -5.63
CA LEU A 227 -5.78 16.09 -5.99
C LEU A 227 -6.15 16.23 -7.47
N GLU A 228 -5.22 15.85 -8.37
CA GLU A 228 -5.41 15.99 -9.81
C GLU A 228 -6.57 15.14 -10.31
N ARG A 229 -6.78 13.97 -9.72
CA ARG A 229 -7.87 13.06 -10.11
C ARG A 229 -9.27 13.56 -9.72
N ILE A 230 -9.36 14.46 -8.75
CA ILE A 230 -10.64 15.01 -8.25
C ILE A 230 -10.99 16.30 -9.01
N TYR A 231 -10.00 17.14 -9.31
CA TYR A 231 -10.20 18.46 -9.92
C TYR A 231 -9.55 18.60 -11.30
N ASP A 232 -9.42 17.50 -12.06
CA ASP A 232 -8.82 17.45 -13.39
C ASP A 232 -9.43 18.47 -14.36
N LYS A 233 -10.73 18.74 -14.23
CA LYS A 233 -11.49 19.66 -15.08
C LYS A 233 -11.71 21.06 -14.48
N ASP A 234 -11.29 21.30 -13.23
CA ASP A 234 -11.46 22.58 -12.55
C ASP A 234 -10.11 23.08 -12.01
N LEU A 235 -9.38 23.78 -12.87
CA LEU A 235 -8.06 24.33 -12.55
C LEU A 235 -8.11 25.31 -11.37
N SER A 236 -9.23 26.02 -11.18
CA SER A 236 -9.38 26.98 -10.09
C SER A 236 -9.41 26.26 -8.74
N GLN A 237 -10.18 25.17 -8.63
CA GLN A 237 -10.24 24.35 -7.43
C GLN A 237 -8.93 23.59 -7.22
N LEU A 238 -8.32 23.06 -8.30
CA LEU A 238 -7.03 22.40 -8.23
C LEU A 238 -5.97 23.30 -7.60
N VAL A 239 -5.79 24.53 -8.11
CA VAL A 239 -4.81 25.50 -7.58
C VAL A 239 -5.13 25.88 -6.14
N LYS A 240 -6.41 26.12 -5.82
CA LYS A 240 -6.87 26.45 -4.46
C LYS A 240 -6.52 25.34 -3.47
N HIS A 241 -6.91 24.10 -3.76
CA HIS A 241 -6.64 22.97 -2.88
C HIS A 241 -5.16 22.62 -2.82
N LYS A 242 -4.41 22.75 -3.92
CA LYS A 242 -2.95 22.61 -3.90
C LYS A 242 -2.32 23.56 -2.88
N ARG A 243 -2.65 24.85 -2.96
CA ARG A 243 -2.15 25.86 -2.00
C ARG A 243 -2.51 25.53 -0.56
N GLN A 244 -3.73 25.05 -0.30
CA GLN A 244 -4.16 24.64 1.04
C GLN A 244 -3.38 23.43 1.56
N ILE A 245 -3.20 22.40 0.73
CA ILE A 245 -2.46 21.19 1.08
C ILE A 245 -1.00 21.53 1.39
N PHE A 246 -0.37 22.43 0.62
CA PHE A 246 1.02 22.84 0.87
C PHE A 246 1.23 23.58 2.20
N ARG A 247 0.18 24.15 2.81
CA ARG A 247 0.25 24.76 4.15
C ARG A 247 0.35 23.73 5.29
N LEU A 248 0.04 22.47 5.03
CA LEU A 248 0.22 21.40 6.02
C LEU A 248 1.72 21.19 6.33
N PRO A 249 2.09 20.72 7.52
CA PRO A 249 3.48 20.34 7.80
C PRO A 249 3.91 19.11 6.98
N ASN A 250 5.15 19.10 6.46
CA ASN A 250 5.66 17.99 5.61
C ASN A 250 5.69 16.63 6.32
N ARG A 251 5.79 16.60 7.66
CA ARG A 251 5.90 15.36 8.45
C ARG A 251 4.61 14.99 9.17
N PHE A 252 3.53 15.74 8.96
CA PHE A 252 2.26 15.49 9.64
C PHE A 252 1.62 14.19 9.13
N ARG A 253 1.15 13.37 10.07
CA ARG A 253 0.44 12.11 9.82
C ARG A 253 -0.71 11.96 10.80
N LEU A 254 -1.91 11.66 10.31
CA LEU A 254 -3.08 11.44 11.14
C LEU A 254 -3.08 10.03 11.74
N PHE A 255 -2.49 9.90 12.93
CA PHE A 255 -2.44 8.65 13.72
C PHE A 255 -3.30 8.74 14.98
N THR A 256 -4.53 9.25 14.83
CA THR A 256 -5.49 9.39 15.94
C THR A 256 -6.56 8.30 15.89
N TYR A 257 -7.19 8.00 17.03
CA TYR A 257 -8.34 7.11 17.11
C TYR A 257 -9.26 7.57 18.26
N PRO A 258 -10.55 7.17 18.28
CA PRO A 258 -11.48 7.55 19.34
C PRO A 258 -10.98 7.14 20.74
N LYS A 259 -11.20 8.00 21.74
CA LYS A 259 -10.66 7.80 23.10
C LYS A 259 -11.18 6.55 23.81
N HIS A 260 -12.36 6.07 23.43
CA HIS A 260 -12.99 4.90 24.06
C HIS A 260 -12.34 3.57 23.60
N ILE A 261 -11.48 3.62 22.57
CA ILE A 261 -10.74 2.47 22.10
C ILE A 261 -9.60 2.19 23.08
N VAL A 262 -9.69 1.03 23.74
CA VAL A 262 -8.66 0.55 24.67
C VAL A 262 -7.61 -0.18 23.85
N CYS A 263 -6.44 0.43 23.68
CA CYS A 263 -5.30 -0.28 23.12
C CYS A 263 -4.57 -1.03 24.25
N SER A 264 -4.60 -2.35 24.22
CA SER A 264 -3.70 -3.15 25.06
C SER A 264 -2.26 -2.82 24.66
N PRO A 265 -1.36 -2.44 25.59
CA PRO A 265 0.04 -2.27 25.25
C PRO A 265 0.59 -3.59 24.70
N PRO A 266 1.57 -3.55 23.78
CA PRO A 266 2.21 -4.77 23.31
C PRO A 266 2.73 -5.51 24.55
N LYS A 267 2.27 -6.76 24.77
CA LYS A 267 2.86 -7.63 25.77
C LYS A 267 4.35 -7.71 25.41
N THR A 268 5.22 -7.17 26.26
CA THR A 268 6.66 -7.27 26.12
C THR A 268 7.01 -8.75 26.18
N GLN A 269 7.11 -9.42 25.04
CA GLN A 269 7.72 -10.72 24.97
C GLN A 269 9.22 -10.48 25.10
N SER A 270 9.70 -10.44 26.34
CA SER A 270 11.11 -10.58 26.66
C SER A 270 11.54 -12.02 26.36
N SER A 271 11.78 -12.34 25.09
CA SER A 271 12.53 -13.51 24.65
C SER A 271 12.87 -13.36 23.16
N PRO A 272 14.14 -13.55 22.75
CA PRO A 272 14.44 -13.74 21.34
C PRO A 272 13.89 -15.12 20.93
N ILE A 273 12.74 -15.14 20.25
CA ILE A 273 12.27 -16.37 19.60
C ILE A 273 13.13 -16.57 18.36
N ILE A 274 14.25 -17.27 18.54
CA ILE A 274 14.91 -17.99 17.45
C ILE A 274 13.96 -19.15 17.11
N PRO A 275 13.44 -19.25 15.88
CA PRO A 275 12.71 -20.45 15.48
C PRO A 275 13.68 -21.62 15.56
N GLU A 276 13.39 -22.55 16.46
CA GLU A 276 14.07 -23.84 16.53
C GLU A 276 13.90 -24.50 15.16
N LEU A 277 15.00 -24.57 14.38
CA LEU A 277 15.06 -25.39 13.20
C LEU A 277 14.69 -26.80 13.63
N VAL A 278 13.49 -27.25 13.26
CA VAL A 278 13.08 -28.63 13.37
C VAL A 278 14.16 -29.47 12.69
N GLN A 279 14.93 -30.20 13.51
CA GLN A 279 15.91 -31.16 13.05
C GLN A 279 15.18 -32.31 12.35
N LEU A 280 14.98 -32.18 11.04
CA LEU A 280 14.81 -33.34 10.18
C LEU A 280 16.14 -34.09 10.15
N LYS A 281 16.20 -35.16 10.96
CA LYS A 281 17.31 -36.10 11.04
C LYS A 281 17.63 -36.66 9.64
N VAL A 282 18.82 -36.31 9.17
CA VAL A 282 19.81 -37.16 8.49
C VAL A 282 19.26 -38.43 7.83
N ASN A 283 19.08 -38.37 6.51
CA ASN A 283 19.54 -39.41 5.60
C ASN A 283 19.58 -38.85 4.17
N GLU A 284 20.68 -38.18 3.82
CA GLU A 284 21.22 -38.09 2.45
C GLU A 284 22.52 -37.26 2.46
N LYS A 285 23.55 -37.82 3.10
CA LYS A 285 24.88 -37.20 3.23
C LYS A 285 25.81 -37.51 2.05
N LYS A 286 25.27 -37.70 0.83
CA LYS A 286 26.09 -38.03 -0.36
C LYS A 286 25.93 -37.14 -1.59
N GLU A 287 24.96 -36.22 -1.67
CA GLU A 287 24.83 -35.37 -2.87
C GLU A 287 25.35 -33.92 -2.73
N ILE A 288 25.52 -33.41 -1.51
CA ILE A 288 25.93 -32.01 -1.29
C ILE A 288 27.41 -31.75 -1.64
N ARG A 289 28.24 -32.80 -1.78
CA ARG A 289 29.65 -32.67 -2.19
C ARG A 289 29.89 -32.68 -3.72
N SER A 290 28.87 -32.91 -4.54
CA SER A 290 29.00 -32.92 -6.01
C SER A 290 28.73 -31.54 -6.64
N MET A 291 27.93 -30.69 -6.00
CA MET A 291 27.53 -29.39 -6.59
C MET A 291 28.49 -28.22 -6.34
N THR A 292 29.61 -28.43 -5.64
CA THR A 292 30.60 -27.37 -5.38
C THR A 292 31.67 -27.22 -6.48
N ASN A 293 31.62 -28.03 -7.54
CA ASN A 293 32.60 -27.99 -8.64
C ASN A 293 32.01 -27.85 -10.06
N GLN A 294 30.74 -27.47 -10.22
CA GLN A 294 30.23 -27.07 -11.53
C GLN A 294 30.04 -25.57 -11.60
N LEU A 295 30.97 -24.95 -12.34
CA LEU A 295 30.85 -23.66 -13.00
C LEU A 295 29.38 -23.36 -13.33
N VAL A 296 28.77 -22.39 -12.65
CA VAL A 296 27.47 -21.84 -13.07
C VAL A 296 27.74 -21.08 -14.37
N LYS A 297 27.70 -21.81 -15.48
CA LYS A 297 27.60 -21.26 -16.83
C LYS A 297 26.34 -20.41 -16.88
N ASN A 298 26.52 -19.17 -17.33
CA ASN A 298 25.48 -18.25 -17.78
C ASN A 298 24.22 -18.96 -18.29
N GLN A 299 23.15 -18.90 -17.51
CA GLN A 299 21.80 -19.04 -18.05
C GLN A 299 21.07 -17.74 -17.77
N SER A 300 20.76 -17.03 -18.87
CA SER A 300 19.82 -15.92 -18.85
C SER A 300 18.53 -16.37 -18.16
N LEU A 301 18.04 -15.60 -17.19
CA LEU A 301 16.68 -15.73 -16.71
C LEU A 301 15.73 -15.54 -17.90
N ARG A 302 15.30 -16.65 -18.52
CA ARG A 302 14.24 -16.63 -19.52
C ARG A 302 12.95 -16.29 -18.77
N LYS A 303 12.25 -15.29 -19.30
CA LYS A 303 10.90 -14.86 -18.89
C LYS A 303 10.05 -16.08 -18.52
N PHE A 304 9.65 -16.19 -17.27
CA PHE A 304 8.61 -17.13 -16.88
C PHE A 304 7.27 -16.57 -17.37
N GLN A 305 6.77 -17.15 -18.45
CA GLN A 305 5.41 -16.98 -18.92
C GLN A 305 4.57 -18.07 -18.23
N THR A 306 3.79 -17.69 -17.21
CA THR A 306 2.80 -18.61 -16.63
C THR A 306 1.48 -18.40 -17.37
N LEU A 307 1.07 -19.45 -18.06
CA LEU A 307 -0.17 -19.55 -18.84
C LEU A 307 -1.40 -19.44 -17.92
N LEU A 308 -2.23 -18.41 -18.14
CA LEU A 308 -3.66 -18.46 -17.85
C LEU A 308 -4.40 -18.50 -19.19
N HIS A 309 -4.48 -19.68 -19.79
CA HIS A 309 -5.54 -19.97 -20.74
C HIS A 309 -6.82 -20.23 -19.95
N LEU A 310 -7.73 -19.25 -19.93
CA LEU A 310 -9.13 -19.55 -19.73
C LEU A 310 -9.72 -19.82 -21.12
N ASN A 311 -10.11 -21.07 -21.34
CA ASN A 311 -10.93 -21.50 -22.46
C ASN A 311 -12.24 -20.70 -22.45
N GLU A 312 -12.39 -19.79 -23.40
CA GLU A 312 -13.70 -19.48 -23.95
C GLU A 312 -14.05 -20.60 -24.93
N SER A 313 -14.99 -21.46 -24.55
CA SER A 313 -15.82 -22.18 -25.52
C SER A 313 -17.08 -22.73 -24.84
N ASN A 314 -18.17 -22.56 -25.57
CA ASN A 314 -19.48 -23.18 -25.46
C ASN A 314 -20.50 -22.51 -24.52
N LEU A 315 -21.21 -21.53 -25.07
CA LEU A 315 -22.63 -21.69 -25.39
C LEU A 315 -22.98 -20.80 -26.60
N THR A 316 -22.87 -21.40 -27.78
CA THR A 316 -23.50 -21.00 -29.04
C THR A 316 -24.99 -21.38 -29.02
N VAL A 317 -25.85 -20.50 -29.56
CA VAL A 317 -26.93 -20.75 -30.55
C VAL A 317 -27.32 -19.33 -31.06
N ASP A 318 -26.77 -18.90 -32.20
CA ASP A 318 -27.36 -18.93 -33.57
C ASP A 318 -28.52 -17.93 -33.76
N GLU A 319 -28.30 -16.85 -34.52
CA GLU A 319 -28.54 -16.67 -35.99
C GLU A 319 -30.04 -16.47 -36.30
N GLY A 320 -30.52 -15.60 -37.20
CA GLY A 320 -30.02 -14.52 -38.04
C GLY A 320 -31.09 -13.39 -37.97
N ASP A 321 -31.19 -12.36 -38.81
CA ASP A 321 -30.78 -12.25 -40.19
C ASP A 321 -30.93 -10.76 -40.63
N SER A 322 -30.00 -10.33 -41.48
CA SER A 322 -30.11 -9.39 -42.61
C SER A 322 -31.01 -8.11 -42.63
N VAL A 323 -30.31 -6.97 -42.83
CA VAL A 323 -30.46 -6.00 -43.95
C VAL A 323 -31.38 -4.75 -43.82
N THR A 324 -30.73 -3.59 -44.04
CA THR A 324 -31.18 -2.27 -44.58
C THR A 324 -31.77 -1.14 -43.71
N THR A 325 -31.29 0.06 -44.08
CA THR A 325 -31.90 1.41 -44.06
C THR A 325 -31.97 2.21 -42.75
N ALA A 326 -31.33 3.38 -42.78
CA ALA A 326 -31.59 4.52 -41.90
C ALA A 326 -33.00 5.10 -42.19
N PRO A 327 -33.66 5.83 -41.27
CA PRO A 327 -33.26 7.22 -40.98
C PRO A 327 -33.46 7.72 -39.51
N THR A 328 -32.78 8.84 -39.25
CA THR A 328 -32.97 9.92 -38.24
C THR A 328 -34.13 9.86 -37.22
N ASN A 329 -33.82 10.12 -35.93
CA ASN A 329 -34.29 11.34 -35.21
C ASN A 329 -33.78 11.48 -33.75
N ASN A 330 -33.17 12.64 -33.49
CA ASN A 330 -33.23 13.55 -32.33
C ASN A 330 -33.29 13.10 -30.85
N ALA A 331 -32.41 13.78 -30.08
CA ALA A 331 -32.51 14.21 -28.67
C ALA A 331 -32.53 13.11 -27.58
N VAL A 332 -31.75 13.17 -26.49
CA VAL A 332 -31.61 14.27 -25.52
C VAL A 332 -30.24 14.14 -24.82
N ARG A 333 -29.47 15.23 -24.80
CA ARG A 333 -28.37 15.45 -23.86
C ARG A 333 -28.97 15.78 -22.49
N SER A 334 -28.73 14.96 -21.45
CA SER A 334 -28.94 15.39 -20.07
C SER A 334 -27.61 15.80 -19.44
N HIS A 335 -27.47 17.13 -19.28
CA HIS A 335 -26.48 17.74 -18.40
C HIS A 335 -26.87 17.43 -16.94
N ALA A 336 -26.09 16.63 -16.24
CA ALA A 336 -26.22 16.48 -14.80
C ALA A 336 -25.45 17.62 -14.10
N ASN A 337 -26.21 18.57 -13.53
CA ASN A 337 -25.74 19.72 -12.77
C ASN A 337 -24.94 19.30 -11.52
N LEU A 338 -23.78 19.94 -11.31
CA LEU A 338 -22.88 19.77 -10.16
C LEU A 338 -23.35 20.47 -8.85
N ASN A 339 -24.63 20.84 -8.75
CA ASN A 339 -25.16 21.58 -7.60
C ASN A 339 -26.40 20.89 -7.01
N VAL A 340 -26.21 19.78 -6.28
CA VAL A 340 -27.26 19.22 -5.41
C VAL A 340 -26.89 19.49 -3.95
N PRO A 341 -27.77 20.11 -3.14
CA PRO A 341 -27.52 20.31 -1.72
C PRO A 341 -27.55 18.96 -0.99
N ILE A 342 -26.56 18.70 -0.14
CA ILE A 342 -26.48 17.50 0.70
C ILE A 342 -27.46 17.67 1.87
N GLU A 343 -28.38 16.72 2.04
CA GLU A 343 -29.23 16.62 3.24
C GLU A 343 -28.36 16.44 4.49
N ALA A 344 -28.41 17.43 5.38
CA ALA A 344 -27.67 17.43 6.64
C ALA A 344 -28.43 16.64 7.72
N LEU A 345 -27.83 15.57 8.24
CA LEU A 345 -28.30 14.91 9.46
C LEU A 345 -27.82 15.67 10.72
N PRO A 346 -28.61 15.76 11.81
CA PRO A 346 -28.33 16.66 12.94
C PRO A 346 -27.13 16.21 13.80
N ALA A 347 -26.33 17.19 14.19
CA ALA A 347 -25.08 17.05 14.94
C ALA A 347 -25.25 16.59 16.40
N TYR A 348 -24.53 15.53 16.80
CA TYR A 348 -24.26 15.24 18.22
C TYR A 348 -23.13 16.15 18.73
N ARG A 349 -23.49 17.09 19.62
CA ARG A 349 -22.57 17.96 20.37
C ARG A 349 -22.22 17.30 21.71
N ARG A 350 -20.96 16.94 21.94
CA ARG A 350 -20.35 16.93 23.29
C ARG A 350 -18.95 17.52 23.24
N ARG A 351 -18.72 18.52 24.09
CA ARG A 351 -17.45 19.26 24.24
C ARG A 351 -16.52 18.47 25.16
N ASN A 352 -15.32 18.14 24.69
CA ASN A 352 -14.28 17.53 25.50
C ASN A 352 -13.01 18.40 25.38
N LEU A 353 -12.64 19.07 26.47
CA LEU A 353 -11.81 20.29 26.50
C LEU A 353 -10.28 20.04 26.50
N LEU A 354 -9.80 18.83 26.21
CA LEU A 354 -8.36 18.49 26.28
C LEU A 354 -7.71 18.15 24.92
N TYR A 355 -8.38 18.42 23.80
CA TYR A 355 -7.87 18.11 22.46
C TYR A 355 -7.92 19.33 21.56
N ARG A 356 -6.79 20.01 21.35
CA ARG A 356 -6.60 20.79 20.11
C ARG A 356 -6.30 19.81 18.96
N GLN A 357 -7.32 19.05 18.56
CA GLN A 357 -7.45 18.68 17.15
C GLN A 357 -7.63 20.00 16.40
N ILE A 358 -6.77 20.31 15.44
CA ILE A 358 -6.99 21.47 14.57
C ILE A 358 -8.26 21.14 13.77
N PRO A 359 -9.39 21.83 13.98
CA PRO A 359 -10.62 21.52 13.27
C PRO A 359 -10.48 21.94 11.80
N PRO A 360 -11.24 21.32 10.88
CA PRO A 360 -11.33 21.74 9.48
C PRO A 360 -11.52 23.25 9.29
N SER A 361 -12.20 23.94 10.22
CA SER A 361 -12.39 25.40 10.19
C SER A 361 -11.10 26.23 10.28
N ARG A 362 -9.99 25.69 10.79
CA ARG A 362 -8.66 26.34 10.75
C ARG A 362 -7.87 26.09 9.46
N TYR A 363 -8.32 25.20 8.55
CA TYR A 363 -7.79 25.15 7.18
C TYR A 363 -8.23 26.36 6.34
N PHE A 364 -9.34 27.00 6.75
CA PHE A 364 -10.00 28.08 6.02
C PHE A 364 -9.88 29.47 6.67
N ASN A 365 -9.37 29.56 7.91
CA ASN A 365 -9.15 30.82 8.61
C ASN A 365 -7.65 31.05 8.87
N VAL A 366 -6.93 31.45 7.83
CA VAL A 366 -5.69 32.23 7.95
C VAL A 366 -5.87 33.38 6.95
N THR A 367 -6.53 34.45 7.41
CA THR A 367 -6.45 35.78 6.81
C THR A 367 -5.10 36.39 7.13
#